data_AF-A0A7W6MDH5-F1
#
_entry.id   AF-A0A7W6MDH5-F1
#
_cell.length_a   1.000
_cell.length_b   1.000
_cell.length_c   1.000
_cell.angle_alpha   90.00
_cell.angle_beta   90.00
_cell.angle_gamma   90.00
#
_symmetry.space_group_name_H-M   'P 1'
#
loop_
_entity.id
_entity.type
_entity.pdbx_description
1 polymer ?
#
loop_
_entity_poly.entity_id
_entity_poly.type
_entity_poly.pdbx_seq_one_letter_code
_entity_poly.pdbx_strand_id
1 'polypeptide(L)'
;MSNAKWGTGEYGTPGGTVTWAFASTPGTGFVFSQYITESAYRDVIRDAFQAWEDVADIDFVEVSSGSQTDIQLGWDTIDGAFGVVGEASTLGSKTTATLFSFTQSEIRFDIAENWTTERDVGSNEVGLYQVALHEIGHAIGLGHTQDPDTIMYASNISGLDGLTPGDIAGAQAFYGAADTAPQSGTTDDTTPPPDSGRDDPADQPVIVYAATRGNDTFGVQGGDTVIDGMAGIDTVTLTGDITQYTLTMATDGIVLTDRVSGRDGTNTLISIEQLDFQSQGESFDIGIRSGATYLSQSDFASITELYIAYFDRAPASKGLLYWATRLEEGMSLPEIA
;
A
#
# COMPACT_ATOMS: atom_id res chain seq x y z
N MET A 1 9.00 4.42 3.97
CA MET A 1 9.99 3.33 3.78
C MET A 1 9.17 2.07 3.56
N SER A 2 8.73 1.80 2.33
CA SER A 2 7.92 0.60 2.04
C SER A 2 8.81 -0.63 2.23
N ASN A 3 8.33 -1.61 3.00
CA ASN A 3 9.01 -2.88 3.35
C ASN A 3 9.67 -2.96 4.74
N ALA A 4 9.43 -2.00 5.63
CA ALA A 4 9.75 -2.15 7.04
C ALA A 4 8.50 -2.50 7.85
N LYS A 5 8.68 -3.31 8.90
CA LYS A 5 7.65 -3.63 9.89
C LYS A 5 8.27 -3.69 11.29
N TRP A 6 7.46 -3.76 12.34
CA TRP A 6 8.00 -4.00 13.69
C TRP A 6 8.55 -5.43 13.82
N GLY A 7 9.53 -5.64 14.71
CA GLY A 7 10.18 -6.94 14.91
C GLY A 7 11.38 -7.17 14.00
N THR A 8 11.49 -8.35 13.39
CA THR A 8 12.67 -8.77 12.60
C THR A 8 12.73 -8.14 11.19
N GLY A 9 11.61 -7.60 10.72
CA GLY A 9 11.43 -7.14 9.34
C GLY A 9 10.98 -8.25 8.37
N GLU A 10 10.94 -9.50 8.80
CA GLU A 10 10.49 -10.64 7.98
C GLU A 10 8.97 -10.78 8.01
N TYR A 11 8.33 -10.79 6.85
CA TYR A 11 6.87 -10.81 6.76
C TYR A 11 6.29 -12.15 7.24
N GLY A 12 5.05 -12.11 7.74
CA GLY A 12 4.38 -13.26 8.36
C GLY A 12 4.99 -13.69 9.70
N THR A 13 5.90 -12.90 10.28
CA THR A 13 6.46 -13.14 11.61
C THR A 13 5.95 -12.10 12.61
N PRO A 14 5.87 -12.44 13.91
CA PRO A 14 5.35 -11.53 14.92
C PRO A 14 6.07 -10.17 14.92
N GLY A 15 5.32 -9.11 15.24
CA GLY A 15 5.84 -7.76 15.46
C GLY A 15 6.60 -7.64 16.78
N GLY A 16 6.31 -8.53 17.73
CA GLY A 16 6.74 -8.41 19.12
C GLY A 16 6.05 -7.26 19.84
N THR A 17 6.59 -6.87 21.00
CA THR A 17 6.08 -5.74 21.77
C THR A 17 6.50 -4.41 21.13
N VAL A 18 5.52 -3.56 20.86
CA VAL A 18 5.68 -2.19 20.36
C VAL A 18 5.11 -1.22 21.39
N THR A 19 5.98 -0.41 21.96
CA THR A 19 5.60 0.59 22.96
C THR A 19 5.05 1.84 22.31
N TRP A 20 3.94 2.38 22.81
CA TRP A 20 3.35 3.61 22.28
C TRP A 20 2.96 4.58 23.38
N ALA A 21 2.91 5.88 23.08
CA ALA A 21 2.53 6.89 24.06
C ALA A 21 1.86 8.12 23.44
N PHE A 22 0.91 8.68 24.18
CA PHE A 22 0.50 10.07 23.99
C PHE A 22 1.67 11.01 24.33
N ALA A 23 2.05 11.84 23.37
CA ALA A 23 3.15 12.77 23.54
C ALA A 23 2.90 13.73 24.72
N SER A 24 3.93 13.99 25.53
CA SER A 24 3.97 15.08 26.52
C SER A 24 5.20 16.00 26.32
N THR A 25 6.01 15.67 25.32
CA THR A 25 7.15 16.41 24.82
C THR A 25 7.02 16.51 23.31
N PRO A 26 7.68 17.48 22.66
CA PRO A 26 7.78 17.49 21.20
C PRO A 26 8.34 16.16 20.69
N GLY A 27 7.81 15.68 19.57
CA GLY A 27 8.38 14.54 18.86
C GLY A 27 9.74 14.86 18.27
N THR A 28 10.42 13.83 17.80
CA THR A 28 11.74 13.91 17.18
C THR A 28 11.68 14.16 15.68
N GLY A 29 10.63 13.69 14.99
CA GLY A 29 10.34 14.00 13.59
C GLY A 29 9.34 15.16 13.48
N PHE A 30 8.14 14.96 13.99
CA PHE A 30 7.10 15.97 14.09
C PHE A 30 7.20 16.74 15.40
N VAL A 31 7.07 18.06 15.31
CA VAL A 31 6.94 18.92 16.48
C VAL A 31 5.45 19.07 16.77
N PHE A 32 4.90 18.21 17.62
CA PHE A 32 3.49 18.27 18.00
C PHE A 32 3.13 19.66 18.53
N SER A 33 2.17 20.31 17.86
CA SER A 33 1.66 21.62 18.26
C SER A 33 0.91 21.56 19.59
N GLN A 34 0.20 20.45 19.86
CA GLN A 34 -0.49 20.20 21.12
C GLN A 34 -0.50 18.72 21.51
N TYR A 35 -0.78 18.44 22.78
CA TYR A 35 -0.84 17.09 23.32
C TYR A 35 -2.30 16.64 23.49
N ILE A 36 -2.58 15.38 23.15
CA ILE A 36 -3.89 14.77 23.37
C ILE A 36 -4.05 14.50 24.86
N THR A 37 -4.80 15.34 25.58
CA THR A 37 -4.98 15.23 27.05
C THR A 37 -6.39 14.82 27.46
N GLU A 38 -7.38 15.03 26.58
CA GLU A 38 -8.77 14.67 26.83
C GLU A 38 -8.94 13.15 26.82
N SER A 39 -9.57 12.60 27.86
CA SER A 39 -9.70 11.16 28.03
C SER A 39 -10.50 10.50 26.92
N ALA A 40 -11.55 11.16 26.41
CA ALA A 40 -12.40 10.61 25.36
C ALA A 40 -11.62 10.32 24.06
N TYR A 41 -10.75 11.24 23.63
CA TYR A 41 -9.89 11.01 22.47
C TYR A 41 -8.85 9.92 22.74
N ARG A 42 -8.29 9.87 23.96
CA ARG A 42 -7.33 8.82 24.33
C ARG A 42 -7.97 7.44 24.32
N ASP A 43 -9.20 7.31 24.81
CA ASP A 43 -9.93 6.04 24.85
C ASP A 43 -10.23 5.55 23.43
N VAL A 44 -10.65 6.44 22.53
CA VAL A 44 -10.85 6.08 21.10
C VAL A 44 -9.56 5.63 20.41
N ILE A 45 -8.43 6.26 20.70
CA ILE A 45 -7.14 5.86 20.11
C ILE A 45 -6.68 4.52 20.68
N ARG A 46 -6.92 4.24 21.97
CA ARG A 46 -6.67 2.91 22.57
C ARG A 46 -7.49 1.83 21.88
N ASP A 47 -8.77 2.08 21.62
CA ASP A 47 -9.61 1.14 20.86
C ASP A 47 -9.02 0.84 19.47
N ALA A 48 -8.45 1.85 18.81
CA ALA A 48 -7.85 1.68 17.49
C ALA A 48 -6.57 0.83 17.52
N PHE A 49 -5.72 1.00 18.54
CA PHE A 49 -4.58 0.08 18.76
C PHE A 49 -5.04 -1.34 19.05
N GLN A 50 -6.04 -1.51 19.93
CA GLN A 50 -6.59 -2.82 20.26
C GLN A 50 -7.15 -3.53 19.02
N ALA A 51 -7.85 -2.82 18.14
CA ALA A 51 -8.42 -3.40 16.93
C ALA A 51 -7.35 -4.04 16.02
N TRP A 52 -6.16 -3.45 15.92
CA TRP A 52 -5.04 -4.02 15.16
C TRP A 52 -4.40 -5.22 15.88
N GLU A 53 -4.20 -5.13 17.19
CA GLU A 53 -3.68 -6.22 18.03
C GLU A 53 -4.62 -7.45 18.04
N ASP A 54 -5.94 -7.23 17.98
CA ASP A 54 -6.93 -8.32 17.94
C ASP A 54 -6.83 -9.19 16.69
N VAL A 55 -6.19 -8.70 15.62
CA VAL A 55 -6.17 -9.37 14.29
C VAL A 55 -4.77 -9.73 13.81
N ALA A 56 -3.73 -9.07 14.27
CA ALA A 56 -2.34 -9.26 13.87
C ALA A 56 -1.44 -9.61 15.06
N ASP A 57 -0.42 -10.45 14.84
CA ASP A 57 0.52 -10.83 15.91
C ASP A 57 1.52 -9.70 16.21
N ILE A 58 1.04 -8.69 16.93
CA ILE A 58 1.78 -7.50 17.38
C ILE A 58 1.20 -7.06 18.74
N ASP A 59 2.06 -6.78 19.71
CA ASP A 59 1.66 -6.48 21.10
C ASP A 59 1.87 -4.99 21.41
N PHE A 60 0.78 -4.23 21.53
CA PHE A 60 0.83 -2.78 21.74
C PHE A 60 0.76 -2.42 23.23
N VAL A 61 1.84 -1.86 23.75
CA VAL A 61 1.92 -1.48 25.17
C VAL A 61 1.95 0.04 25.31
N GLU A 62 0.87 0.62 25.85
CA GLU A 62 0.85 2.03 26.22
C GLU A 62 1.83 2.29 27.38
N VAL A 63 2.77 3.21 27.19
CA VAL A 63 3.73 3.65 28.19
C VAL A 63 3.61 5.15 28.49
N SER A 64 4.21 5.59 29.59
CA SER A 64 4.33 7.03 29.88
C SER A 64 5.35 7.70 28.96
N SER A 65 5.00 8.87 28.43
CA SER A 65 5.91 9.65 27.58
C SER A 65 7.17 10.09 28.32
N GLY A 66 8.30 10.08 27.62
CA GLY A 66 9.64 10.28 28.18
C GLY A 66 10.43 8.98 28.44
N SER A 67 9.77 7.82 28.34
CA SER A 67 10.44 6.53 28.17
C SER A 67 10.86 6.35 26.71
N GLN A 68 11.79 5.42 26.42
CA GLN A 68 11.99 4.98 25.03
C GLN A 68 10.64 4.44 24.53
N THR A 69 10.10 5.08 23.49
CA THR A 69 8.76 4.82 22.95
C THR A 69 8.90 4.61 21.46
N ASP A 70 8.31 3.54 20.94
CA ASP A 70 8.38 3.19 19.53
C ASP A 70 7.43 4.05 18.70
N ILE A 71 6.19 4.25 19.17
CA ILE A 71 5.18 5.09 18.51
C ILE A 71 4.77 6.27 19.40
N GLN A 72 4.92 7.51 18.94
CA GLN A 72 4.39 8.68 19.64
C GLN A 72 3.30 9.38 18.84
N LEU A 73 2.30 9.91 19.53
CA LEU A 73 1.21 10.60 18.85
C LEU A 73 0.72 11.87 19.55
N GLY A 74 0.25 12.82 18.75
CA GLY A 74 -0.13 14.15 19.18
C GLY A 74 -1.00 14.92 18.19
N TRP A 75 -1.44 16.11 18.59
CA TRP A 75 -2.10 17.06 17.70
C TRP A 75 -1.06 17.93 17.00
N ASP A 76 -1.29 18.25 15.73
CA ASP A 76 -0.45 19.19 15.00
C ASP A 76 -1.27 20.07 14.06
N THR A 77 -0.67 21.11 13.49
CA THR A 77 -1.25 21.85 12.37
C THR A 77 -0.68 21.25 11.08
N ILE A 78 -1.54 20.70 10.21
CA ILE A 78 -1.09 20.05 8.97
C ILE A 78 -1.36 20.97 7.79
N ASP A 79 -2.62 21.08 7.34
CA ASP A 79 -3.00 21.91 6.20
C ASP A 79 -4.36 22.62 6.34
N GLY A 80 -5.02 22.48 7.49
CA GLY A 80 -6.30 23.09 7.78
C GLY A 80 -7.45 22.11 7.60
N ALA A 81 -8.69 22.57 7.83
CA ALA A 81 -9.84 21.66 7.91
C ALA A 81 -10.15 20.97 6.56
N PHE A 82 -10.52 19.70 6.64
CA PHE A 82 -10.94 18.82 5.54
C PHE A 82 -9.86 18.55 4.47
N GLY A 83 -8.59 18.79 4.82
CA GLY A 83 -7.42 18.42 4.02
C GLY A 83 -6.85 17.08 4.47
N VAL A 84 -5.57 17.09 4.85
CA VAL A 84 -4.91 15.94 5.47
C VAL A 84 -5.27 15.89 6.95
N VAL A 85 -6.18 14.99 7.29
CA VAL A 85 -6.71 14.86 8.66
C VAL A 85 -5.74 14.19 9.64
N GLY A 86 -4.79 13.41 9.13
CA GLY A 86 -3.79 12.67 9.90
C GLY A 86 -2.56 12.34 9.06
N GLU A 87 -1.44 12.08 9.73
CA GLU A 87 -0.22 11.61 9.08
C GLU A 87 0.65 10.78 10.03
N ALA A 88 1.07 9.61 9.56
CA ALA A 88 2.11 8.80 10.18
C ALA A 88 3.46 8.94 9.46
N SER A 89 4.54 9.04 10.24
CA SER A 89 5.92 9.03 9.75
C SER A 89 6.74 8.00 10.49
N THR A 90 7.27 7.04 9.72
CA THR A 90 8.06 5.92 10.24
C THR A 90 9.54 6.07 9.89
N LEU A 91 10.41 5.82 10.87
CA LEU A 91 11.83 5.58 10.66
C LEU A 91 12.13 4.10 10.87
N GLY A 92 13.06 3.58 10.09
CA GLY A 92 13.51 2.21 10.21
C GLY A 92 15.00 2.08 9.98
N SER A 93 15.51 0.90 10.32
CA SER A 93 16.90 0.53 10.10
C SER A 93 16.98 -0.87 9.50
N LYS A 94 18.10 -1.12 8.83
CA LYS A 94 18.39 -2.40 8.20
C LYS A 94 18.74 -3.44 9.26
N THR A 95 18.01 -4.55 9.32
CA THR A 95 18.27 -5.67 10.24
C THR A 95 19.16 -6.74 9.62
N THR A 96 18.97 -7.01 8.32
CA THR A 96 19.80 -7.94 7.54
C THR A 96 20.16 -7.33 6.19
N ALA A 97 20.84 -8.04 5.30
CA ALA A 97 21.13 -7.55 3.94
C ALA A 97 19.88 -7.12 3.14
N THR A 98 18.71 -7.66 3.46
CA THR A 98 17.46 -7.49 2.72
C THR A 98 16.26 -7.07 3.57
N LEU A 99 16.35 -7.16 4.90
CA LEU A 99 15.26 -6.84 5.81
C LEU A 99 15.44 -5.49 6.51
N PHE A 100 14.32 -4.83 6.77
CA PHE A 100 14.24 -3.56 7.47
C PHE A 100 13.19 -3.64 8.57
N SER A 101 13.50 -3.05 9.72
CA SER A 101 12.56 -2.94 10.82
C SER A 101 12.33 -1.49 11.17
N PHE A 102 11.10 -1.18 11.58
CA PHE A 102 10.84 0.10 12.21
C PHE A 102 11.63 0.23 13.51
N THR A 103 12.11 1.44 13.73
CA THR A 103 12.79 1.85 14.96
C THR A 103 12.04 2.98 15.65
N GLN A 104 11.13 3.64 14.93
CA GLN A 104 10.32 4.73 15.45
C GLN A 104 9.15 5.00 14.49
N SER A 105 7.99 5.37 15.03
CA SER A 105 6.90 6.00 14.29
C SER A 105 6.35 7.19 15.07
N GLU A 106 5.87 8.19 14.35
CA GLU A 106 5.14 9.31 14.92
C GLU A 106 3.84 9.53 14.15
N ILE A 107 2.73 9.72 14.86
CA ILE A 107 1.41 9.98 14.27
C ILE A 107 0.96 11.36 14.72
N ARG A 108 0.56 12.20 13.77
CA ARG A 108 -0.07 13.49 14.05
C ARG A 108 -1.48 13.52 13.48
N PHE A 109 -2.38 14.17 14.22
CA PHE A 109 -3.74 14.46 13.78
C PHE A 109 -3.90 15.97 13.62
N ASP A 110 -4.57 16.44 12.56
CA ASP A 110 -4.75 17.87 12.34
C ASP A 110 -5.73 18.46 13.39
N ILE A 111 -5.25 19.45 14.14
CA ILE A 111 -6.04 20.18 15.12
C ILE A 111 -7.18 21.00 14.50
N ALA A 112 -7.14 21.27 13.20
CA ALA A 112 -8.13 22.06 12.49
C ALA A 112 -9.47 21.34 12.27
N GLU A 113 -9.50 20.01 12.45
CA GLU A 113 -10.70 19.23 12.17
C GLU A 113 -11.76 19.30 13.27
N ASN A 114 -13.02 19.13 12.86
CA ASN A 114 -14.14 18.95 13.78
C ASN A 114 -14.22 17.48 14.21
N TRP A 115 -13.33 17.08 15.11
CA TRP A 115 -13.22 15.71 15.58
C TRP A 115 -14.45 15.25 16.35
N THR A 116 -14.92 14.04 16.04
CA THR A 116 -15.89 13.31 16.85
C THR A 116 -15.29 12.01 17.40
N THR A 117 -15.76 11.61 18.58
CA THR A 117 -15.45 10.31 19.19
C THR A 117 -16.51 9.25 18.91
N GLU A 118 -17.63 9.67 18.33
CA GLU A 118 -18.69 8.76 17.90
C GLU A 118 -18.26 7.96 16.67
N ARG A 119 -18.77 6.74 16.53
CA ARG A 119 -18.50 5.89 15.37
C ARG A 119 -19.33 6.30 14.15
N ASP A 120 -20.55 6.78 14.38
CA ASP A 120 -21.44 7.35 13.34
C ASP A 120 -21.03 8.81 13.10
N VAL A 121 -20.33 9.05 12.00
CA VAL A 121 -19.69 10.35 11.70
C VAL A 121 -20.66 11.25 10.93
N GLY A 122 -20.95 12.43 11.49
CA GLY A 122 -21.77 13.43 10.82
C GLY A 122 -21.08 14.04 9.59
N SER A 123 -21.86 14.64 8.69
CA SER A 123 -21.37 15.15 7.39
C SER A 123 -20.34 16.29 7.47
N ASN A 124 -20.13 16.90 8.65
CA ASN A 124 -19.17 17.97 8.90
C ASN A 124 -18.22 17.60 10.05
N GLU A 125 -18.10 16.31 10.37
CA GLU A 125 -17.26 15.79 11.43
C GLU A 125 -16.18 14.87 10.84
N VAL A 126 -15.10 14.69 11.57
CA VAL A 126 -14.06 13.72 11.25
C VAL A 126 -14.01 12.69 12.37
N GLY A 127 -14.25 11.42 12.02
CA GLY A 127 -14.25 10.32 12.97
C GLY A 127 -12.84 10.00 13.44
N LEU A 128 -12.54 10.26 14.71
CA LEU A 128 -11.20 10.03 15.26
C LEU A 128 -10.82 8.55 15.22
N TYR A 129 -11.79 7.64 15.37
CA TYR A 129 -11.50 6.20 15.35
C TYR A 129 -11.02 5.71 13.99
N GLN A 130 -11.74 6.07 12.92
CA GLN A 130 -11.40 5.65 11.57
C GLN A 130 -10.05 6.21 11.14
N VAL A 131 -9.79 7.50 11.44
CA VAL A 131 -8.49 8.11 11.15
C VAL A 131 -7.38 7.48 12.02
N ALA A 132 -7.62 7.23 13.31
CA ALA A 132 -6.64 6.55 14.14
C ALA A 132 -6.31 5.14 13.63
N LEU A 133 -7.30 4.35 13.18
CA LEU A 133 -7.06 3.06 12.55
C LEU A 133 -6.17 3.20 11.31
N HIS A 134 -6.46 4.18 10.44
CA HIS A 134 -5.70 4.47 9.22
C HIS A 134 -4.24 4.81 9.52
N GLU A 135 -4.00 5.78 10.42
CA GLU A 135 -2.64 6.21 10.76
C GLU A 135 -1.84 5.13 11.51
N ILE A 136 -2.51 4.34 12.37
CA ILE A 136 -1.86 3.18 13.00
C ILE A 136 -1.52 2.13 11.93
N GLY A 137 -2.38 1.93 10.92
CA GLY A 137 -2.12 1.09 9.75
C GLY A 137 -0.80 1.47 9.06
N HIS A 138 -0.57 2.76 8.82
CA HIS A 138 0.72 3.26 8.34
C HIS A 138 1.87 3.02 9.33
N ALA A 139 1.65 3.25 10.62
CA ALA A 139 2.65 3.01 11.67
C ALA A 139 3.03 1.53 11.84
N ILE A 140 2.22 0.60 11.35
CA ILE A 140 2.53 -0.84 11.27
C ILE A 140 2.97 -1.29 9.87
N GLY A 141 3.09 -0.37 8.92
CA GLY A 141 3.71 -0.61 7.61
C GLY A 141 2.76 -0.83 6.44
N LEU A 142 1.44 -0.68 6.65
CA LEU A 142 0.47 -0.73 5.58
C LEU A 142 0.52 0.55 4.75
N GLY A 143 0.45 0.41 3.43
CA GLY A 143 0.29 1.53 2.51
C GLY A 143 -1.19 1.82 2.23
N HIS A 144 -1.45 2.92 1.54
CA HIS A 144 -2.79 3.19 1.03
C HIS A 144 -3.28 2.10 0.06
N THR A 145 -4.57 1.83 0.09
CA THR A 145 -5.27 0.99 -0.88
C THR A 145 -6.06 1.85 -1.86
N GLN A 146 -6.47 1.27 -2.98
CA GLN A 146 -7.46 1.85 -3.89
C GLN A 146 -8.89 1.38 -3.60
N ASP A 147 -9.06 0.44 -2.66
CA ASP A 147 -10.36 -0.12 -2.30
C ASP A 147 -11.06 0.82 -1.30
N PRO A 148 -12.15 1.51 -1.71
CA PRO A 148 -12.83 2.49 -0.86
C PRO A 148 -13.50 1.86 0.36
N ASP A 149 -13.65 0.54 0.38
CA ASP A 149 -14.26 -0.20 1.48
C ASP A 149 -13.24 -0.66 2.53
N THR A 150 -12.02 -0.11 2.52
CA THR A 150 -10.95 -0.44 3.49
C THR A 150 -10.51 0.78 4.28
N ILE A 151 -10.07 0.57 5.52
CA ILE A 151 -9.56 1.65 6.37
C ILE A 151 -8.34 2.31 5.73
N MET A 152 -7.50 1.56 5.02
CA MET A 152 -6.32 2.11 4.35
C MET A 152 -6.63 2.89 3.06
N TYR A 153 -7.90 3.14 2.74
CA TYR A 153 -8.26 4.03 1.64
C TYR A 153 -7.91 5.49 1.96
N ALA A 154 -7.20 6.16 1.06
CA ALA A 154 -6.65 7.52 1.28
C ALA A 154 -7.69 8.66 1.30
N SER A 155 -8.99 8.34 1.18
CA SER A 155 -10.05 9.34 1.08
C SER A 155 -11.14 9.06 2.09
N ASN A 156 -12.40 8.99 1.67
CA ASN A 156 -13.51 8.96 2.61
C ASN A 156 -13.69 7.58 3.29
N ILE A 157 -13.21 7.48 4.52
CA ILE A 157 -13.36 6.31 5.41
C ILE A 157 -14.42 6.50 6.51
N SER A 158 -15.16 7.63 6.50
CA SER A 158 -16.10 8.00 7.58
C SER A 158 -17.26 7.03 7.78
N GLY A 159 -17.60 6.23 6.76
CA GLY A 159 -18.67 5.24 6.81
C GLY A 159 -18.24 3.85 7.29
N LEU A 160 -16.96 3.67 7.66
CA LEU A 160 -16.44 2.38 8.12
C LEU A 160 -16.53 2.30 9.66
N ASP A 161 -17.03 1.16 10.15
CA ASP A 161 -17.19 0.91 11.59
C ASP A 161 -15.93 0.29 12.25
N GLY A 162 -14.91 -0.05 11.46
CA GLY A 162 -13.67 -0.68 11.92
C GLY A 162 -12.86 -1.32 10.80
N LEU A 163 -11.92 -2.18 11.18
CA LEU A 163 -11.08 -2.93 10.23
C LEU A 163 -11.93 -3.84 9.34
N THR A 164 -11.63 -3.82 8.05
CA THR A 164 -12.32 -4.64 7.04
C THR A 164 -11.49 -5.89 6.71
N PRO A 165 -12.05 -6.87 5.98
CA PRO A 165 -11.29 -8.06 5.58
C PRO A 165 -9.99 -7.75 4.83
N GLY A 166 -9.96 -6.67 4.02
CA GLY A 166 -8.76 -6.23 3.30
C GLY A 166 -7.68 -5.70 4.25
N ASP A 167 -8.06 -4.90 5.24
CA ASP A 167 -7.16 -4.37 6.26
C ASP A 167 -6.55 -5.50 7.10
N ILE A 168 -7.39 -6.44 7.53
CA ILE A 168 -6.98 -7.62 8.32
C ILE A 168 -5.98 -8.46 7.52
N ALA A 169 -6.29 -8.79 6.26
CA ALA A 169 -5.39 -9.57 5.41
C ALA A 169 -4.04 -8.86 5.21
N GLY A 170 -4.05 -7.53 5.02
CA GLY A 170 -2.85 -6.73 4.91
C GLY A 170 -1.97 -6.80 6.15
N ALA A 171 -2.54 -6.60 7.34
CA ALA A 171 -1.80 -6.69 8.60
C ALA A 171 -1.28 -8.12 8.86
N GLN A 172 -2.09 -9.14 8.58
CA GLN A 172 -1.69 -10.54 8.77
C GLN A 172 -0.59 -10.98 7.78
N ALA A 173 -0.51 -10.38 6.59
CA ALA A 173 0.61 -10.63 5.68
C ALA A 173 1.96 -10.13 6.27
N PHE A 174 1.92 -9.07 7.09
CA PHE A 174 3.11 -8.54 7.75
C PHE A 174 3.44 -9.30 9.03
N TYR A 175 2.44 -9.59 9.85
CA TYR A 175 2.65 -10.01 11.23
C TYR A 175 2.23 -11.46 11.51
N GLY A 176 1.44 -12.07 10.64
CA GLY A 176 0.68 -13.28 10.98
C GLY A 176 -0.64 -12.93 11.68
N ALA A 177 -1.52 -13.92 11.82
CA ALA A 177 -2.76 -13.77 12.59
C ALA A 177 -2.45 -13.67 14.09
N ALA A 178 -3.19 -12.82 14.80
CA ALA A 178 -3.06 -12.70 16.25
C ALA A 178 -3.15 -14.06 16.94
N ASP A 179 -2.20 -14.32 17.84
CA ASP A 179 -2.19 -15.55 18.61
C ASP A 179 -3.31 -15.46 19.65
N THR A 180 -4.38 -16.26 19.50
CA THR A 180 -5.63 -16.16 20.31
C THR A 180 -5.47 -16.51 21.81
N ALA A 181 -4.24 -16.57 22.33
CA ALA A 181 -4.00 -16.67 23.76
C ALA A 181 -4.32 -15.31 24.42
N PRO A 182 -5.17 -15.26 25.46
CA PRO A 182 -5.49 -14.01 26.12
C PRO A 182 -4.25 -13.50 26.86
N GLN A 183 -3.48 -12.61 26.24
CA GLN A 183 -2.26 -12.06 26.83
C GLN A 183 -2.57 -10.83 27.69
N SER A 184 -3.36 -11.04 28.74
CA SER A 184 -3.31 -10.14 29.90
C SER A 184 -2.04 -10.47 30.69
N GLY A 185 -1.15 -9.49 30.79
CA GLY A 185 0.24 -9.67 31.21
C GLY A 185 0.47 -10.44 32.52
N THR A 186 1.60 -11.15 32.56
CA THR A 186 2.55 -11.18 33.69
C THR A 186 3.80 -11.92 33.23
N THR A 187 4.96 -11.41 33.62
CA THR A 187 6.29 -12.01 33.45
C THR A 187 6.34 -13.45 33.98
N ASP A 188 6.76 -14.42 33.17
CA ASP A 188 7.83 -15.34 33.58
C ASP A 188 8.37 -16.18 32.41
N ASP A 189 9.68 -16.36 32.45
CA ASP A 189 10.50 -17.23 31.62
C ASP A 189 10.03 -18.70 31.68
N THR A 190 9.73 -19.32 30.54
CA THR A 190 10.15 -20.70 30.25
C THR A 190 9.91 -21.08 28.78
N THR A 191 10.96 -21.63 28.17
CA THR A 191 11.07 -22.10 26.78
C THR A 191 10.00 -23.14 26.40
N PRO A 192 9.36 -23.08 25.21
CA PRO A 192 8.58 -24.21 24.67
C PRO A 192 9.44 -25.12 23.75
N PRO A 193 9.14 -26.43 23.69
CA PRO A 193 9.87 -27.43 22.91
C PRO A 193 9.46 -27.43 21.41
N PRO A 194 10.23 -28.10 20.53
CA PRO A 194 9.92 -28.11 19.10
C PRO A 194 8.85 -29.16 18.79
N ASP A 195 7.84 -28.79 18.01
CA ASP A 195 7.03 -29.78 17.27
C ASP A 195 6.50 -29.21 15.95
N SER A 196 6.02 -30.10 15.11
CA SER A 196 6.42 -30.25 13.71
C SER A 196 5.23 -30.48 12.79
N GLY A 197 5.30 -29.90 11.58
CA GLY A 197 4.48 -30.26 10.41
C GLY A 197 3.14 -29.51 10.31
N ARG A 198 2.68 -29.03 9.15
CA ARG A 198 2.98 -29.40 7.75
C ARG A 198 2.76 -28.19 6.83
N ASP A 199 3.75 -27.92 5.97
CA ASP A 199 3.61 -27.09 4.77
C ASP A 199 2.93 -27.89 3.63
N ASP A 200 2.02 -27.23 2.92
CA ASP A 200 1.62 -27.61 1.56
C ASP A 200 2.27 -26.60 0.58
N PRO A 201 3.20 -26.99 -0.33
CA PRO A 201 4.08 -26.03 -1.01
C PRO A 201 3.58 -25.52 -2.38
N ALA A 202 2.30 -25.65 -2.74
CA ALA A 202 1.87 -25.51 -4.14
C ALA A 202 1.02 -24.29 -4.53
N ASP A 203 0.73 -23.34 -3.63
CA ASP A 203 -0.24 -22.26 -3.95
C ASP A 203 0.13 -20.87 -3.42
N GLN A 204 1.42 -20.56 -3.31
CA GLN A 204 1.88 -19.21 -2.95
C GLN A 204 2.72 -18.61 -4.09
N PRO A 205 2.38 -17.42 -4.60
CA PRO A 205 3.18 -16.76 -5.62
C PRO A 205 4.60 -16.50 -5.09
N VAL A 206 5.61 -16.89 -5.87
CA VAL A 206 7.01 -16.64 -5.52
C VAL A 206 7.30 -15.19 -5.83
N ILE A 207 7.71 -14.42 -4.81
CA ILE A 207 7.96 -13.01 -4.99
C ILE A 207 9.44 -12.75 -5.25
N VAL A 208 9.76 -12.18 -6.41
CA VAL A 208 11.14 -11.94 -6.86
C VAL A 208 11.53 -10.51 -6.49
N TYR A 209 12.17 -10.35 -5.32
CA TYR A 209 12.55 -9.04 -4.77
C TYR A 209 14.05 -8.75 -4.90
N ALA A 210 14.44 -8.12 -6.00
CA ALA A 210 15.80 -7.55 -6.16
C ALA A 210 15.77 -6.11 -6.73
N ALA A 211 14.68 -5.38 -6.52
CA ALA A 211 14.53 -4.00 -6.98
C ALA A 211 15.29 -3.02 -6.09
N THR A 212 15.86 -1.99 -6.70
CA THR A 212 16.54 -0.85 -6.08
C THR A 212 15.81 0.44 -6.47
N ARG A 213 16.36 1.60 -6.11
CA ARG A 213 15.86 2.91 -6.59
C ARG A 213 16.59 3.38 -7.86
N GLY A 214 17.17 2.46 -8.61
CA GLY A 214 17.87 2.69 -9.88
C GLY A 214 17.25 1.85 -10.98
N ASN A 215 17.80 1.92 -12.19
CA ASN A 215 17.29 1.12 -13.30
C ASN A 215 17.64 -0.37 -13.10
N ASP A 216 16.62 -1.20 -12.88
CA ASP A 216 16.79 -2.62 -12.61
C ASP A 216 16.28 -3.50 -13.76
N THR A 217 16.73 -4.75 -13.75
CA THR A 217 16.32 -5.76 -14.74
C THR A 217 15.90 -7.04 -14.03
N PHE A 218 14.63 -7.42 -14.23
CA PHE A 218 13.99 -8.57 -13.58
C PHE A 218 13.83 -9.70 -14.58
N GLY A 219 14.30 -10.90 -14.24
CA GLY A 219 14.00 -12.11 -15.01
C GLY A 219 12.85 -12.86 -14.38
N VAL A 220 11.76 -13.06 -15.13
CA VAL A 220 10.71 -14.00 -14.72
C VAL A 220 11.10 -15.40 -15.15
N GLN A 221 11.09 -16.36 -14.24
CA GLN A 221 11.35 -17.77 -14.52
C GLN A 221 10.43 -18.67 -13.70
N GLY A 222 9.39 -19.19 -14.34
CA GLY A 222 8.51 -20.21 -13.77
C GLY A 222 7.56 -19.70 -12.68
N GLY A 223 6.26 -19.80 -12.95
CA GLY A 223 5.21 -19.47 -11.98
C GLY A 223 4.77 -18.01 -12.01
N ASP A 224 3.79 -17.68 -11.17
CA ASP A 224 3.21 -16.35 -11.11
C ASP A 224 4.01 -15.46 -10.16
N THR A 225 4.36 -14.25 -10.60
CA THR A 225 5.25 -13.33 -9.87
C THR A 225 4.63 -11.93 -9.73
N VAL A 226 4.94 -11.24 -8.62
CA VAL A 226 4.70 -9.81 -8.48
C VAL A 226 6.04 -9.08 -8.51
N ILE A 227 6.16 -8.06 -9.36
CA ILE A 227 7.40 -7.29 -9.57
C ILE A 227 7.09 -5.82 -9.35
N ASP A 228 7.79 -5.19 -8.40
CA ASP A 228 7.78 -3.75 -8.19
C ASP A 228 9.17 -3.16 -8.48
N GLY A 229 9.30 -2.38 -9.56
CA GLY A 229 10.55 -1.73 -9.95
C GLY A 229 10.94 -0.54 -9.06
N MET A 230 10.04 -0.07 -8.19
CA MET A 230 10.21 1.12 -7.38
C MET A 230 10.42 2.41 -8.21
N ALA A 231 11.66 2.88 -8.33
CA ALA A 231 11.98 4.15 -8.97
C ALA A 231 13.18 3.95 -9.88
N GLY A 232 13.10 4.40 -11.12
CA GLY A 232 14.10 4.09 -12.12
C GLY A 232 13.45 3.96 -13.48
N ILE A 233 14.18 3.37 -14.43
CA ILE A 233 13.61 2.77 -15.64
C ILE A 233 13.83 1.28 -15.51
N ASP A 234 12.75 0.57 -15.23
CA ASP A 234 12.79 -0.82 -14.81
C ASP A 234 12.33 -1.75 -15.93
N THR A 235 13.09 -2.82 -16.15
CA THR A 235 12.91 -3.72 -17.29
C THR A 235 12.60 -5.13 -16.83
N VAL A 236 11.51 -5.72 -17.33
CA VAL A 236 11.22 -7.15 -17.18
C VAL A 236 11.65 -7.90 -18.42
N THR A 237 12.54 -8.87 -18.24
CA THR A 237 13.02 -9.78 -19.29
C THR A 237 12.17 -11.03 -19.35
N LEU A 238 11.69 -11.33 -20.56
CA LEU A 238 10.73 -12.39 -20.87
C LEU A 238 11.38 -13.41 -21.80
N THR A 239 11.07 -14.69 -21.60
CA THR A 239 11.71 -15.79 -22.32
C THR A 239 11.01 -16.13 -23.65
N GLY A 240 9.96 -15.38 -24.03
CA GLY A 240 9.18 -15.58 -25.25
C GLY A 240 9.05 -14.36 -26.13
N ASP A 241 8.38 -14.54 -27.27
CA ASP A 241 8.07 -13.46 -28.21
C ASP A 241 6.84 -12.66 -27.76
N ILE A 242 6.81 -11.36 -28.06
CA ILE A 242 5.69 -10.45 -27.72
C ILE A 242 4.30 -10.99 -28.12
N THR A 243 4.22 -11.75 -29.22
CA THR A 243 2.95 -12.32 -29.70
C THR A 243 2.40 -13.43 -28.81
N GLN A 244 3.17 -13.93 -27.84
CA GLN A 244 2.82 -15.01 -26.92
C GLN A 244 2.34 -14.52 -25.57
N TYR A 245 2.35 -13.20 -25.32
CA TYR A 245 1.91 -12.62 -24.05
C TYR A 245 0.65 -11.80 -24.23
N THR A 246 -0.19 -11.81 -23.21
CA THR A 246 -1.34 -10.91 -23.10
C THR A 246 -1.02 -9.86 -22.06
N LEU A 247 -1.06 -8.59 -22.47
CA LEU A 247 -0.94 -7.45 -21.56
C LEU A 247 -2.35 -6.95 -21.24
N THR A 248 -2.72 -7.03 -19.97
CA THR A 248 -3.98 -6.50 -19.46
C THR A 248 -3.67 -5.30 -18.58
N MET A 249 -4.26 -4.16 -18.91
CA MET A 249 -4.24 -3.00 -18.02
C MET A 249 -5.40 -3.16 -17.05
N ALA A 250 -5.07 -3.23 -15.76
CA ALA A 250 -6.03 -3.25 -14.67
C ALA A 250 -5.78 -2.04 -13.76
N THR A 251 -6.70 -1.78 -12.84
CA THR A 251 -6.64 -0.63 -11.93
C THR A 251 -5.58 -0.79 -10.83
N ASP A 252 -5.16 -2.01 -10.55
CA ASP A 252 -4.15 -2.43 -9.56
C ASP A 252 -2.75 -2.66 -10.16
N GLY A 253 -2.59 -2.52 -11.49
CA GLY A 253 -1.31 -2.65 -12.16
C GLY A 253 -1.43 -3.19 -13.58
N ILE A 254 -0.28 -3.52 -14.17
CA ILE A 254 -0.23 -4.19 -15.47
C ILE A 254 -0.07 -5.68 -15.23
N VAL A 255 -1.03 -6.47 -15.71
CA VAL A 255 -0.94 -7.93 -15.66
C VAL A 255 -0.42 -8.44 -17.00
N LEU A 256 0.71 -9.14 -16.95
CA LEU A 256 1.33 -9.78 -18.10
C LEU A 256 1.18 -11.31 -17.98
N THR A 257 0.34 -11.89 -18.82
CA THR A 257 0.11 -13.34 -18.85
C THR A 257 0.83 -13.97 -20.02
N ASP A 258 1.72 -14.92 -19.75
CA ASP A 258 2.27 -15.81 -20.76
C ASP A 258 1.23 -16.85 -21.21
N ARG A 259 0.98 -16.94 -22.51
CA ARG A 259 0.04 -17.93 -23.07
C ARG A 259 0.67 -19.31 -23.24
N VAL A 260 1.97 -19.47 -22.99
CA VAL A 260 2.69 -20.74 -23.00
C VAL A 260 2.82 -21.27 -21.57
N SER A 261 2.16 -22.39 -21.29
CA SER A 261 2.16 -23.00 -19.96
C SER A 261 3.56 -23.40 -19.49
N GLY A 262 3.89 -23.10 -18.22
CA GLY A 262 5.11 -23.57 -17.57
C GLY A 262 6.38 -22.79 -17.91
N ARG A 263 6.23 -21.58 -18.49
CA ARG A 263 7.35 -20.70 -18.86
C ARG A 263 7.42 -19.47 -17.95
N ASP A 264 6.82 -18.34 -18.32
CA ASP A 264 6.96 -17.10 -17.55
C ASP A 264 5.75 -16.82 -16.64
N GLY A 265 4.68 -17.61 -16.75
CA GLY A 265 3.51 -17.50 -15.87
C GLY A 265 2.70 -16.21 -16.05
N THR A 266 1.91 -15.88 -15.02
CA THR A 266 1.15 -14.63 -14.92
C THR A 266 1.84 -13.68 -13.96
N ASN A 267 2.21 -12.50 -14.44
CA ASN A 267 3.02 -11.54 -13.68
C ASN A 267 2.26 -10.24 -13.45
N THR A 268 2.31 -9.74 -12.23
CA THR A 268 1.80 -8.40 -11.88
C THR A 268 2.96 -7.43 -11.85
N LEU A 269 2.88 -6.37 -12.64
CA LEU A 269 3.93 -5.38 -12.84
C LEU A 269 3.53 -4.06 -12.21
N ILE A 270 4.35 -3.60 -11.27
CA ILE A 270 4.21 -2.36 -10.51
C ILE A 270 5.49 -1.55 -10.77
N SER A 271 5.36 -0.27 -11.12
CA SER A 271 6.51 0.61 -11.39
C SER A 271 7.51 0.00 -12.41
N ILE A 272 7.02 -0.62 -13.48
CA ILE A 272 7.84 -1.19 -14.57
C ILE A 272 7.59 -0.38 -15.85
N GLU A 273 8.66 0.12 -16.46
CA GLU A 273 8.59 0.95 -17.66
C GLU A 273 8.87 0.15 -18.93
N GLN A 274 9.52 -1.02 -18.86
CA GLN A 274 10.00 -1.73 -20.05
C GLN A 274 9.78 -3.24 -19.99
N LEU A 275 9.40 -3.82 -21.13
CA LEU A 275 9.37 -5.27 -21.35
C LEU A 275 10.38 -5.65 -22.44
N ASP A 276 11.34 -6.50 -22.11
CA ASP A 276 12.33 -7.04 -23.05
C ASP A 276 11.97 -8.48 -23.42
N PHE A 277 11.64 -8.72 -24.68
CA PHE A 277 11.24 -10.03 -25.20
C PHE A 277 12.41 -10.72 -25.88
N GLN A 278 12.44 -12.06 -25.86
CA GLN A 278 13.58 -12.85 -26.34
C GLN A 278 13.84 -12.79 -27.86
N SER A 279 13.18 -11.91 -28.60
CA SER A 279 13.62 -11.56 -29.94
C SER A 279 13.55 -10.04 -30.17
N GLN A 280 14.70 -9.50 -30.56
CA GLN A 280 14.92 -8.21 -31.23
C GLN A 280 15.62 -7.08 -30.46
N GLY A 281 16.01 -7.25 -29.20
CA GLY A 281 16.87 -6.28 -28.51
C GLY A 281 16.31 -4.86 -28.46
N GLU A 282 14.99 -4.74 -28.59
CA GLU A 282 14.22 -3.51 -28.47
C GLU A 282 13.22 -3.73 -27.33
N SER A 283 13.42 -2.99 -26.22
CA SER A 283 12.48 -2.99 -25.10
C SER A 283 11.17 -2.32 -25.52
N PHE A 284 10.04 -2.92 -25.16
CA PHE A 284 8.72 -2.33 -25.33
C PHE A 284 8.42 -1.40 -24.14
N ASP A 285 8.36 -0.10 -24.41
CA ASP A 285 8.07 0.94 -23.41
C ASP A 285 6.57 0.93 -23.03
N ILE A 286 6.32 0.70 -21.75
CA ILE A 286 5.00 0.77 -21.10
C ILE A 286 4.90 1.94 -20.10
N GLY A 287 5.98 2.70 -19.91
CA GLY A 287 6.14 3.78 -18.92
C GLY A 287 5.47 5.11 -19.29
N ILE A 288 5.16 5.38 -20.57
CA ILE A 288 4.39 6.59 -20.99
C ILE A 288 2.88 6.48 -20.69
N ARG A 289 2.50 5.70 -19.66
CA ARG A 289 1.08 5.35 -19.38
C ARG A 289 0.64 5.57 -17.93
N SER A 290 1.36 6.38 -17.15
CA SER A 290 0.83 6.93 -15.87
C SER A 290 0.13 8.29 -16.03
N GLY A 291 0.33 8.98 -17.17
CA GLY A 291 -0.39 10.21 -17.53
C GLY A 291 -1.82 10.01 -18.07
N ALA A 292 -2.23 8.75 -18.31
CA ALA A 292 -3.60 8.40 -18.73
C ALA A 292 -4.63 8.47 -17.58
N THR A 293 -4.19 8.85 -16.38
CA THR A 293 -5.01 9.08 -15.19
C THR A 293 -5.85 10.37 -15.26
N TYR A 294 -5.74 11.16 -16.35
CA TYR A 294 -6.45 12.43 -16.53
C TYR A 294 -7.51 12.47 -17.64
N LEU A 295 -7.75 11.39 -18.39
CA LEU A 295 -8.78 11.40 -19.44
C LEU A 295 -10.17 11.20 -18.84
N SER A 296 -11.10 12.10 -19.15
CA SER A 296 -12.49 11.97 -18.71
C SER A 296 -13.18 10.80 -19.41
N GLN A 297 -14.18 10.19 -18.75
CA GLN A 297 -14.93 9.04 -19.27
C GLN A 297 -15.60 9.33 -20.64
N SER A 298 -15.93 10.59 -20.93
CA SER A 298 -16.48 11.06 -22.21
C SER A 298 -15.44 11.12 -23.33
N ASP A 299 -14.17 11.39 -23.02
CA ASP A 299 -13.09 11.44 -24.00
C ASP A 299 -12.70 10.03 -24.45
N PHE A 300 -12.73 9.07 -23.51
CA PHE A 300 -12.53 7.66 -23.81
C PHE A 300 -13.64 7.08 -24.72
N ALA A 301 -14.90 7.48 -24.48
CA ALA A 301 -16.04 7.06 -25.28
C ALA A 301 -16.00 7.64 -26.72
N SER A 302 -15.65 8.92 -26.85
CA SER A 302 -15.59 9.61 -28.15
C SER A 302 -14.53 9.02 -29.09
N ILE A 303 -13.38 8.62 -28.55
CA ILE A 303 -12.29 7.99 -29.32
C ILE A 303 -12.64 6.54 -29.71
N THR A 304 -13.40 5.84 -28.84
CA THR A 304 -13.90 4.48 -29.13
C THR A 304 -14.98 4.50 -30.22
N GLU A 305 -15.91 5.46 -30.20
CA GLU A 305 -16.95 5.62 -31.22
C GLU A 305 -16.38 5.98 -32.61
N LEU A 306 -15.33 6.81 -32.68
CA LEU A 306 -14.66 7.15 -33.94
C LEU A 306 -14.06 5.91 -34.63
N TYR A 307 -13.50 4.98 -33.86
CA TYR A 307 -12.87 3.75 -34.38
C TYR A 307 -13.87 2.74 -34.92
N ILE A 308 -15.00 2.58 -34.23
CA ILE A 308 -16.07 1.68 -34.64
C ILE A 308 -16.81 2.24 -35.87
N ALA A 309 -17.10 3.55 -35.89
CA ALA A 309 -17.85 4.17 -36.97
C ALA A 309 -17.09 4.28 -38.31
N TYR A 310 -15.77 4.46 -38.29
CA TYR A 310 -14.98 4.70 -39.52
C TYR A 310 -14.18 3.48 -40.00
N PHE A 311 -13.81 2.55 -39.11
CA PHE A 311 -12.96 1.41 -39.45
C PHE A 311 -13.62 0.04 -39.22
N ASP A 312 -14.86 0.00 -38.71
CA ASP A 312 -15.64 -1.20 -38.40
C ASP A 312 -14.85 -2.25 -37.58
N ARG A 313 -13.96 -1.78 -36.68
CA ARG A 313 -13.14 -2.62 -35.80
C ARG A 313 -12.66 -1.86 -34.58
N ALA A 314 -12.40 -2.59 -33.49
CA ALA A 314 -11.77 -2.04 -32.30
C ALA A 314 -10.36 -1.47 -32.64
N PRO A 315 -9.95 -0.37 -32.00
CA PRO A 315 -8.66 0.25 -32.26
C PRO A 315 -7.49 -0.70 -31.97
N ALA A 316 -6.55 -0.81 -32.90
CA ALA A 316 -5.21 -1.25 -32.54
C ALA A 316 -4.52 -0.14 -31.74
N SER A 317 -3.90 -0.49 -30.62
CA SER A 317 -3.32 0.41 -29.60
C SER A 317 -2.49 1.57 -30.17
N LYS A 318 -1.77 1.35 -31.28
CA LYS A 318 -0.96 2.39 -31.95
C LYS A 318 -1.77 3.50 -32.62
N GLY A 319 -2.93 3.16 -33.17
CA GLY A 319 -3.75 4.15 -33.87
C GLY A 319 -4.58 5.01 -32.92
N LEU A 320 -5.09 4.39 -31.85
CA LEU A 320 -5.78 5.10 -30.76
C LEU A 320 -4.89 6.16 -30.13
N LEU A 321 -3.63 5.78 -29.88
CA LEU A 321 -2.61 6.61 -29.28
C LEU A 321 -2.23 7.81 -30.17
N TYR A 322 -2.11 7.61 -31.49
CA TYR A 322 -1.78 8.68 -32.42
C TYR A 322 -2.84 9.79 -32.46
N TRP A 323 -4.13 9.42 -32.45
CA TRP A 323 -5.22 10.39 -32.52
C TRP A 323 -5.51 11.07 -31.18
N ALA A 324 -5.33 10.36 -30.06
CA ALA A 324 -5.43 10.93 -28.72
C ALA A 324 -4.40 12.06 -28.51
N THR A 325 -3.13 11.84 -28.91
CA THR A 325 -2.09 12.86 -28.85
C THR A 325 -2.43 14.10 -29.69
N ARG A 326 -3.07 13.93 -30.85
CA ARG A 326 -3.42 15.06 -31.72
C ARG A 326 -4.59 15.89 -31.22
N LEU A 327 -5.56 15.26 -30.56
CA LEU A 327 -6.65 15.97 -29.87
C LEU A 327 -6.12 16.80 -28.69
N GLU A 328 -5.20 16.25 -27.91
CA GLU A 328 -4.55 16.95 -26.79
C GLU A 328 -3.69 18.13 -27.26
N GLU A 329 -3.05 18.01 -28.43
CA GLU A 329 -2.32 19.10 -29.10
C GLU A 329 -3.25 20.17 -29.73
N GLY A 330 -4.58 20.04 -29.57
CA GLY A 330 -5.57 21.04 -29.95
C GLY A 330 -6.17 20.89 -31.35
N MET A 331 -5.96 19.76 -32.03
CA MET A 331 -6.58 19.46 -33.33
C MET A 331 -8.07 19.15 -33.17
N SER A 332 -8.94 19.75 -33.99
CA SER A 332 -10.39 19.54 -33.86
C SER A 332 -10.87 18.26 -34.54
N LEU A 333 -11.94 17.65 -34.02
CA LEU A 333 -12.52 16.41 -34.56
C LEU A 333 -12.84 16.45 -36.08
N PRO A 334 -13.33 17.56 -36.68
CA PRO A 334 -13.52 17.64 -38.13
C PRO A 334 -12.23 17.65 -38.96
N GLU A 335 -11.09 18.00 -38.37
CA GLU A 335 -9.77 17.96 -39.03
C GLU A 335 -9.13 16.57 -38.96
N ILE A 336 -9.69 15.68 -38.16
CA ILE A 336 -9.28 14.28 -37.96
C ILE A 336 -10.02 13.33 -38.93
N ALA A 337 -11.12 13.77 -39.56
CA ALA A 337 -12.03 12.98 -40.40
C ALA A 337 -11.69 12.95 -41.90
#